data_AF-A0A840E218-F1
#
_entry.id   AF-A0A840E218-F1
#
_cell.length_a   1.000
_cell.length_b   1.000
_cell.length_c   1.000
_cell.angle_alpha   90.00
_cell.angle_beta   90.00
_cell.angle_gamma   90.00
#
_symmetry.space_group_name_H-M   'P 1'
#
loop_
_entity.id
_entity.type
_entity.pdbx_description
1 polymer ?
#
loop_
_entity_poly.entity_id
_entity_poly.type
_entity_poly.pdbx_seq_one_letter_code
_entity_poly.pdbx_strand_id
1 'polypeptide(L)'
;MYPIIKKLLFILLFFLMSKPSYAVFAGKVIIMEHRWPENILFDKFSFTQQITHDGGPDSIYFWGNHFQFENGRSGYIGLFNRDRHTIHFSIRNATSWKSGKCKHFTQEGSGVRCEIDFPWKIGIRYKLDVSKNGNLVTGSVTNLISGEKTTVGTIEVPSKFGKLHKSYGFVEDHSRWKRHLSSCYVLSPQSSTFFSPRAVQKNIEYEANLSASTQGKCTDPYIIQTACTFSFCMNSISDLGGLASPSAGPEISISNGKDLSAQTIFDVLKKKELVVIRSKDRSWAPNIFLPSPTSFKWKSIFIDHQATSSSTLHTNHTTQKLKTGQKIMYMSDGKIWKIMKTN
;
A
#
# COMPACT_ATOMS: atom_id res chain seq x y z
N MET A 1 3.57 5.93 56.73
CA MET A 1 3.88 6.86 55.62
C MET A 1 4.61 6.13 54.48
N TYR A 2 4.01 5.05 53.97
CA TYR A 2 4.64 4.11 53.02
C TYR A 2 3.67 3.36 52.04
N PRO A 3 2.40 3.80 51.77
CA PRO A 3 1.60 3.16 50.71
C PRO A 3 1.27 4.06 49.51
N ILE A 4 1.82 5.28 49.38
CA ILE A 4 1.45 6.21 48.30
C ILE A 4 2.41 6.14 47.08
N ILE A 5 3.64 5.64 47.26
CA ILE A 5 4.65 5.60 46.18
C ILE A 5 4.43 4.43 45.19
N LYS A 6 3.73 3.35 45.59
CA LYS A 6 3.46 2.20 44.69
C LYS A 6 2.40 2.45 43.62
N LYS A 7 1.52 3.45 43.79
CA LYS A 7 0.48 3.77 42.78
C LYS A 7 0.96 4.69 41.66
N LEU A 8 2.02 5.47 41.86
CA LEU A 8 2.59 6.30 40.79
C LEU A 8 3.49 5.52 39.82
N LEU A 9 4.14 4.44 40.28
CA LEU A 9 5.03 3.64 39.41
C LEU A 9 4.28 2.76 38.40
N PHE A 10 3.02 2.40 38.67
CA PHE A 10 2.21 1.59 37.76
C PHE A 10 1.55 2.40 36.64
N ILE A 11 1.36 3.70 36.84
CA ILE A 11 0.78 4.59 35.82
C ILE A 11 1.84 5.06 34.81
N LEU A 12 3.12 5.15 35.23
CA LEU A 12 4.21 5.50 34.31
C LEU A 12 4.62 4.33 33.38
N LEU A 13 4.33 3.08 33.75
CA LEU A 13 4.69 1.91 32.93
C LEU A 13 3.78 1.73 31.71
N PHE A 14 2.55 2.28 31.73
CA PHE A 14 1.62 2.19 30.60
C PHE A 14 1.90 3.20 29.47
N PHE A 15 2.79 4.16 29.68
CA PHE A 15 3.23 5.11 28.64
C PHE A 15 4.52 4.69 27.90
N LEU A 16 5.09 3.53 28.24
CA LEU A 16 6.24 2.92 27.54
C LEU A 16 5.85 1.79 26.58
N MET A 17 4.58 1.69 26.21
CA MET A 17 4.18 0.97 25.00
C MET A 17 4.64 1.79 23.79
N SER A 18 5.93 1.71 23.48
CA SER A 18 6.44 2.14 22.18
C SER A 18 5.55 1.51 21.11
N LYS A 19 4.94 2.36 20.27
CA LYS A 19 4.19 1.89 19.11
C LYS A 19 5.12 0.93 18.36
N PRO A 20 4.67 -0.30 17.99
CA PRO A 20 5.51 -1.18 17.18
C PRO A 20 5.87 -0.41 15.90
N SER A 21 7.12 0.05 15.80
CA SER A 21 7.63 0.66 14.58
C SER A 21 7.79 -0.45 13.58
N TYR A 22 7.02 -0.37 12.50
CA TYR A 22 6.42 -1.51 11.83
C TYR A 22 7.34 -2.20 10.82
N ALA A 23 7.07 -3.49 10.64
CA ALA A 23 7.06 -4.09 9.30
C ALA A 23 6.32 -3.19 8.29
N VAL A 24 6.78 -3.12 7.06
CA VAL A 24 6.22 -2.18 6.08
C VAL A 24 4.74 -2.48 5.83
N PHE A 25 3.86 -1.57 6.25
CA PHE A 25 2.50 -1.51 5.74
C PHE A 25 2.53 -0.57 4.54
N ALA A 26 2.44 -1.16 3.34
CA ALA A 26 2.42 -0.38 2.11
C ALA A 26 1.11 0.44 2.01
N GLY A 27 -0.02 -0.15 2.40
CA GLY A 27 -1.31 0.52 2.40
C GLY A 27 -1.71 0.99 1.01
N LYS A 28 -2.33 2.17 0.92
CA LYS A 28 -2.57 2.81 -0.38
C LYS A 28 -1.24 3.18 -1.02
N VAL A 29 -0.92 2.50 -2.10
CA VAL A 29 0.35 2.64 -2.83
C VAL A 29 0.20 3.50 -4.08
N ILE A 30 -0.98 3.48 -4.68
CA ILE A 30 -1.28 4.23 -5.91
C ILE A 30 -2.62 4.94 -5.73
N ILE A 31 -2.69 6.20 -6.14
CA ILE A 31 -3.92 6.99 -6.23
C ILE A 31 -4.10 7.49 -7.66
N MET A 32 -5.34 7.47 -8.13
CA MET A 32 -5.80 8.05 -9.39
C MET A 32 -6.78 9.16 -9.05
N GLU A 33 -6.33 10.41 -9.10
CA GLU A 33 -7.18 11.57 -8.85
C GLU A 33 -8.14 11.77 -10.01
N HIS A 34 -9.41 12.03 -9.69
CA HIS A 34 -10.43 12.36 -10.68
C HIS A 34 -10.74 13.85 -10.58
N ARG A 35 -10.59 14.58 -11.69
CA ARG A 35 -10.96 15.99 -11.78
C ARG A 35 -12.27 16.11 -12.56
N TRP A 36 -13.31 16.49 -11.84
CA TRP A 36 -14.63 16.81 -12.39
C TRP A 36 -14.77 18.30 -12.64
N PRO A 37 -15.71 18.74 -13.49
CA PRO A 37 -16.07 20.15 -13.57
C PRO A 37 -16.54 20.68 -12.20
N GLU A 38 -16.20 21.93 -11.90
CA GLU A 38 -16.51 22.53 -10.60
C GLU A 38 -18.02 22.69 -10.37
N ASN A 39 -18.43 22.59 -9.11
CA ASN A 39 -19.81 22.83 -8.65
C ASN A 39 -20.88 21.91 -9.27
N ILE A 40 -20.48 20.77 -9.85
CA ILE A 40 -21.42 19.75 -10.34
C ILE A 40 -21.64 18.68 -9.27
N LEU A 41 -22.92 18.32 -9.12
CA LEU A 41 -23.41 17.29 -8.22
C LEU A 41 -24.06 16.17 -9.01
N PHE A 42 -23.60 14.94 -8.77
CA PHE A 42 -23.92 13.77 -9.57
C PHE A 42 -24.88 12.80 -8.86
N ASP A 43 -25.75 12.18 -9.65
CA ASP A 43 -26.66 11.13 -9.24
C ASP A 43 -25.97 9.75 -9.26
N LYS A 44 -24.94 9.61 -10.12
CA LYS A 44 -24.23 8.36 -10.33
C LYS A 44 -22.76 8.60 -10.65
N PHE A 45 -21.88 7.75 -10.12
CA PHE A 45 -20.54 7.50 -10.66
C PHE A 45 -20.46 6.11 -11.28
N SER A 46 -19.69 5.99 -12.37
CA SER A 46 -19.39 4.75 -13.07
C SER A 46 -17.88 4.65 -13.25
N PHE A 47 -17.26 3.69 -12.59
CA PHE A 47 -15.81 3.45 -12.64
C PHE A 47 -15.54 2.22 -13.50
N THR A 48 -14.64 2.31 -14.48
CA THR A 48 -14.24 1.14 -15.26
C THR A 48 -12.79 0.80 -14.96
N GLN A 49 -12.53 -0.47 -14.65
CA GLN A 49 -11.17 -0.94 -14.37
C GLN A 49 -10.94 -2.36 -14.89
N GLN A 50 -9.67 -2.67 -15.13
CA GLN A 50 -9.18 -3.96 -15.61
C GLN A 50 -7.96 -4.37 -14.79
N ILE A 51 -7.98 -5.56 -14.21
CA ILE A 51 -6.82 -6.12 -13.51
C ILE A 51 -6.11 -7.05 -14.49
N THR A 52 -4.86 -6.75 -14.84
CA THR A 52 -4.07 -7.58 -15.77
C THR A 52 -3.23 -8.60 -15.03
N HIS A 53 -2.82 -8.30 -13.80
CA HIS A 53 -2.20 -9.26 -12.89
C HIS A 53 -2.59 -8.90 -11.45
N ASP A 54 -3.05 -9.87 -10.67
CA ASP A 54 -3.54 -9.66 -9.30
C ASP A 54 -2.54 -10.08 -8.21
N GLY A 55 -1.34 -10.56 -8.56
CA GLY A 55 -0.34 -11.10 -7.63
C GLY A 55 -0.57 -12.53 -7.17
N GLY A 56 -1.61 -13.21 -7.66
CA GLY A 56 -1.90 -14.59 -7.31
C GLY A 56 -2.60 -14.78 -5.95
N PRO A 57 -2.74 -16.04 -5.49
CA PRO A 57 -3.57 -16.37 -4.32
C PRO A 57 -3.08 -15.76 -3.00
N ASP A 58 -1.76 -15.63 -2.86
CA ASP A 58 -1.15 -15.14 -1.61
C ASP A 58 -1.14 -13.61 -1.49
N SER A 59 -1.48 -12.89 -2.57
CA SER A 59 -1.54 -11.43 -2.55
C SER A 59 -2.87 -10.95 -1.96
N ILE A 60 -2.83 -9.76 -1.35
CA ILE A 60 -4.00 -9.17 -0.72
C ILE A 60 -4.14 -7.74 -1.22
N TYR A 61 -4.75 -7.56 -2.38
CA TYR A 61 -4.92 -6.26 -3.03
C TYR A 61 -6.37 -5.85 -3.16
N PHE A 62 -6.63 -4.56 -2.92
CA PHE A 62 -7.90 -3.92 -3.20
C PHE A 62 -7.73 -2.81 -4.25
N TRP A 63 -8.43 -2.95 -5.37
CA TRP A 63 -8.52 -1.96 -6.43
C TRP A 63 -9.83 -1.20 -6.26
N GLY A 64 -9.75 -0.11 -5.49
CA GLY A 64 -10.89 0.63 -4.99
C GLY A 64 -11.16 1.92 -5.74
N ASN A 65 -12.44 2.32 -5.73
CA ASN A 65 -12.90 3.64 -6.17
C ASN A 65 -13.60 4.30 -5.00
N HIS A 66 -12.99 5.36 -4.51
CA HIS A 66 -13.56 6.21 -3.48
C HIS A 66 -14.56 7.19 -4.09
N PHE A 67 -15.65 7.47 -3.36
CA PHE A 67 -16.60 8.51 -3.68
C PHE A 67 -17.02 9.26 -2.42
N GLN A 68 -17.42 10.51 -2.58
CA GLN A 68 -17.84 11.38 -1.49
C GLN A 68 -19.20 12.04 -1.77
N PHE A 69 -20.01 12.13 -0.72
CA PHE A 69 -21.27 12.86 -0.71
C PHE A 69 -21.04 14.30 -0.27
N GLU A 70 -21.76 15.23 -0.90
CA GLU A 70 -21.95 16.57 -0.37
C GLU A 70 -22.59 16.50 1.01
N ASN A 71 -22.10 17.28 1.99
CA ASN A 71 -22.57 17.28 3.38
C ASN A 71 -22.58 15.90 4.07
N GLY A 72 -21.83 14.94 3.52
CA GLY A 72 -21.78 13.57 3.99
C GLY A 72 -20.37 13.03 4.13
N ARG A 73 -20.29 11.76 4.51
CA ARG A 73 -19.02 11.03 4.54
C ARG A 73 -18.74 10.43 3.16
N SER A 74 -17.78 9.53 3.10
CA SER A 74 -17.39 8.87 1.87
C SER A 74 -17.63 7.37 1.93
N GLY A 75 -17.59 6.76 0.76
CA GLY A 75 -17.60 5.32 0.59
C GLY A 75 -16.57 4.87 -0.43
N TYR A 76 -16.52 3.58 -0.67
CA TYR A 76 -15.74 2.99 -1.75
C TYR A 76 -16.42 1.76 -2.33
N ILE A 77 -16.16 1.51 -3.62
CA ILE A 77 -16.50 0.27 -4.31
C ILE A 77 -15.27 -0.27 -5.05
N GLY A 78 -15.02 -1.58 -5.06
CA GLY A 78 -13.83 -2.10 -5.74
C GLY A 78 -13.75 -3.61 -5.84
N LEU A 79 -12.77 -4.06 -6.61
CA LEU A 79 -12.37 -5.46 -6.75
C LEU A 79 -11.36 -5.80 -5.66
N PHE A 80 -11.51 -6.94 -5.00
CA PHE A 80 -10.62 -7.38 -3.93
C PHE A 80 -10.12 -8.81 -4.21
N ASN A 81 -8.80 -8.98 -4.23
CA ASN A 81 -8.12 -10.28 -4.13
C ASN A 81 -7.64 -10.56 -2.69
N ARG A 82 -8.00 -11.71 -2.14
CA ARG A 82 -7.57 -12.21 -0.81
C ARG A 82 -7.82 -13.71 -0.70
N ASP A 83 -7.09 -14.51 -1.48
CA ASP A 83 -7.34 -15.94 -1.79
C ASP A 83 -8.58 -16.19 -2.66
N ARG A 84 -9.57 -15.30 -2.56
CA ARG A 84 -10.79 -15.31 -3.37
C ARG A 84 -11.10 -13.91 -3.90
N HIS A 85 -11.70 -13.89 -5.08
CA HIS A 85 -12.13 -12.66 -5.75
C HIS A 85 -13.51 -12.24 -5.26
N THR A 86 -13.60 -11.01 -4.76
CA THR A 86 -14.84 -10.43 -4.21
C THR A 86 -15.03 -9.00 -4.71
N ILE A 87 -16.25 -8.48 -4.61
CA ILE A 87 -16.54 -7.04 -4.72
C ILE A 87 -16.90 -6.50 -3.35
N HIS A 88 -16.26 -5.40 -2.97
CA HIS A 88 -16.52 -4.69 -1.71
C HIS A 88 -17.19 -3.36 -2.01
N PHE A 89 -18.23 -3.05 -1.26
CA PHE A 89 -18.93 -1.77 -1.31
C PHE A 89 -19.21 -1.29 0.11
N SER A 90 -18.75 -0.10 0.47
CA SER A 90 -18.96 0.42 1.82
C SER A 90 -19.20 1.92 1.85
N ILE A 91 -19.91 2.37 2.88
CA ILE A 91 -20.18 3.78 3.15
C ILE A 91 -20.01 4.06 4.64
N ARG A 92 -19.19 5.06 4.98
CA ARG A 92 -19.02 5.52 6.36
C ARG A 92 -20.24 6.32 6.82
N ASN A 93 -20.58 6.19 8.09
CA ASN A 93 -21.76 6.77 8.74
C ASN A 93 -23.09 6.43 8.04
N ALA A 94 -23.16 5.34 7.29
CA ALA A 94 -24.42 4.78 6.83
C ALA A 94 -25.23 4.21 8.00
N THR A 95 -26.56 4.31 7.91
CA THR A 95 -27.49 3.96 8.99
C THR A 95 -27.96 2.52 8.92
N SER A 96 -28.20 1.99 7.71
CA SER A 96 -28.67 0.62 7.49
C SER A 96 -28.43 0.20 6.04
N TRP A 97 -29.03 -0.91 5.59
CA TRP A 97 -29.08 -1.33 4.20
C TRP A 97 -30.45 -1.93 3.87
N LYS A 98 -30.84 -1.88 2.59
CA LYS A 98 -32.07 -2.48 2.08
C LYS A 98 -31.85 -3.85 1.43
N SER A 99 -30.68 -4.08 0.85
CA SER A 99 -30.36 -5.31 0.14
C SER A 99 -28.86 -5.59 0.10
N GLY A 100 -28.51 -6.85 -0.17
CA GLY A 100 -27.13 -7.34 -0.22
C GLY A 100 -26.68 -8.00 1.08
N LYS A 101 -25.54 -8.71 1.01
CA LYS A 101 -24.88 -9.32 2.16
C LYS A 101 -24.03 -8.25 2.86
N CYS A 102 -24.66 -7.51 3.78
CA CYS A 102 -24.06 -6.35 4.42
C CYS A 102 -23.95 -6.50 5.94
N LYS A 103 -23.05 -5.71 6.54
CA LYS A 103 -22.89 -5.60 7.99
C LYS A 103 -22.33 -4.23 8.38
N HIS A 104 -22.53 -3.87 9.65
CA HIS A 104 -21.87 -2.70 10.22
C HIS A 104 -20.37 -2.94 10.43
N PHE A 105 -19.59 -1.86 10.41
CA PHE A 105 -18.18 -1.85 10.82
C PHE A 105 -17.91 -0.67 11.76
N THR A 106 -16.90 -0.79 12.63
CA THR A 106 -16.52 0.23 13.64
C THR A 106 -15.02 0.55 13.69
N GLN A 107 -14.15 -0.30 13.12
CA GLN A 107 -12.69 -0.21 13.28
C GLN A 107 -12.04 0.98 12.55
N GLU A 108 -12.63 1.50 11.47
CA GLU A 108 -12.11 2.63 10.69
C GLU A 108 -13.12 3.80 10.62
N GLY A 109 -13.88 3.95 11.72
CA GLY A 109 -15.13 4.70 11.81
C GLY A 109 -16.34 3.77 11.80
N SER A 110 -17.54 4.34 11.95
CA SER A 110 -18.80 3.59 11.84
C SER A 110 -19.31 3.60 10.40
N GLY A 111 -20.05 2.58 9.97
CA GLY A 111 -20.68 2.55 8.66
C GLY A 111 -21.29 1.20 8.31
N VAL A 112 -21.57 1.00 7.02
CA VAL A 112 -22.10 -0.25 6.46
C VAL A 112 -21.19 -0.70 5.33
N ARG A 113 -20.88 -2.00 5.30
CA ARG A 113 -20.15 -2.66 4.22
C ARG A 113 -20.94 -3.86 3.71
N CYS A 114 -21.12 -3.92 2.41
CA CYS A 114 -21.62 -5.05 1.65
C CYS A 114 -20.46 -5.73 0.93
N GLU A 115 -20.53 -7.05 0.83
CA GLU A 115 -19.54 -7.86 0.14
C GLU A 115 -20.22 -9.02 -0.57
N ILE A 116 -19.82 -9.29 -1.81
CA ILE A 116 -20.25 -10.46 -2.55
C ILE A 116 -19.04 -11.25 -3.06
N ASP A 117 -19.20 -12.57 -3.07
CA ASP A 117 -18.32 -13.45 -3.84
C ASP A 117 -18.60 -13.21 -5.31
N PHE A 118 -17.55 -12.84 -6.04
CA PHE A 118 -17.65 -12.48 -7.44
C PHE A 118 -16.32 -12.88 -8.09
N PRO A 119 -16.25 -14.05 -8.74
CA PRO A 119 -15.03 -14.59 -9.31
C PRO A 119 -14.65 -13.82 -10.58
N TRP A 120 -14.30 -12.54 -10.41
CA TRP A 120 -13.81 -11.69 -11.48
C TRP A 120 -12.54 -12.31 -12.06
N LYS A 121 -12.29 -12.09 -13.34
CA LYS A 121 -11.16 -12.68 -14.05
C LYS A 121 -10.18 -11.59 -14.44
N ILE A 122 -8.89 -11.90 -14.32
CA ILE A 122 -7.84 -11.07 -14.89
C ILE A 122 -8.06 -10.88 -16.40
N GLY A 123 -7.67 -9.72 -16.91
CA GLY A 123 -7.86 -9.35 -18.31
C GLY A 123 -9.28 -8.90 -18.67
N ILE A 124 -10.28 -9.05 -17.80
CA ILE A 124 -11.66 -8.60 -18.05
C ILE A 124 -11.89 -7.19 -17.50
N ARG A 125 -12.62 -6.37 -18.25
CA ARG A 125 -13.06 -5.04 -17.82
C ARG A 125 -14.35 -5.15 -17.02
N TYR A 126 -14.37 -4.52 -15.86
CA TYR A 126 -15.54 -4.41 -15.01
C TYR A 126 -15.94 -2.95 -14.85
N LYS A 127 -17.24 -2.68 -14.95
CA LYS A 127 -17.83 -1.38 -14.63
C LYS A 127 -18.49 -1.44 -13.25
N LEU A 128 -18.03 -0.59 -12.34
CA LEU A 128 -18.54 -0.44 -10.99
C LEU A 128 -19.38 0.83 -10.92
N ASP A 129 -20.68 0.67 -10.72
CA ASP A 129 -21.62 1.79 -10.63
C ASP A 129 -21.97 2.07 -9.17
N VAL A 130 -21.98 3.36 -8.79
CA VAL A 130 -22.52 3.86 -7.52
C VAL A 130 -23.59 4.89 -7.85
N SER A 131 -24.86 4.58 -7.58
CA SER A 131 -25.99 5.48 -7.83
C SER A 131 -26.70 5.83 -6.54
N LYS A 132 -27.08 7.09 -6.37
CA LYS A 132 -27.87 7.57 -5.24
C LYS A 132 -29.27 7.97 -5.69
N ASN A 133 -30.29 7.47 -5.00
CA ASN A 133 -31.69 7.86 -5.16
C ASN A 133 -32.30 8.11 -3.77
N GLY A 134 -32.62 9.37 -3.46
CA GLY A 134 -32.98 9.77 -2.10
C GLY A 134 -31.89 9.36 -1.11
N ASN A 135 -32.25 8.63 -0.06
CA ASN A 135 -31.31 8.13 0.97
C ASN A 135 -30.68 6.78 0.64
N LEU A 136 -31.01 6.20 -0.51
CA LEU A 136 -30.52 4.87 -0.90
C LEU A 136 -29.37 5.02 -1.89
N VAL A 137 -28.26 4.33 -1.60
CA VAL A 137 -27.08 4.28 -2.44
C VAL A 137 -26.84 2.84 -2.86
N THR A 138 -26.89 2.58 -4.16
CA THR A 138 -26.73 1.24 -4.73
C THR A 138 -25.37 1.11 -5.39
N GLY A 139 -24.63 0.08 -4.99
CA GLY A 139 -23.38 -0.35 -5.63
C GLY A 139 -23.65 -1.56 -6.52
N SER A 140 -23.11 -1.57 -7.73
CA SER A 140 -23.22 -2.72 -8.64
C SER A 140 -21.96 -2.90 -9.48
N VAL A 141 -21.74 -4.12 -9.96
CA VAL A 141 -20.66 -4.49 -10.88
C VAL A 141 -21.27 -5.01 -12.17
N THR A 142 -20.69 -4.65 -13.31
CA THR A 142 -21.05 -5.18 -14.62
C THR A 142 -19.83 -5.81 -15.26
N ASN A 143 -19.92 -7.07 -15.68
CA ASN A 143 -18.92 -7.70 -16.54
C ASN A 143 -19.11 -7.18 -17.96
N LEU A 144 -18.14 -6.44 -18.51
CA LEU A 144 -18.30 -5.81 -19.82
C LEU A 144 -18.18 -6.77 -21.00
N ILE A 145 -17.77 -8.03 -20.78
CA ILE A 145 -17.79 -9.07 -21.82
C ILE A 145 -19.17 -9.73 -21.90
N SER A 146 -19.76 -10.13 -20.77
CA SER A 146 -21.08 -10.79 -20.78
C SER A 146 -22.26 -9.82 -20.75
N GLY A 147 -22.03 -8.56 -20.36
CA GLY A 147 -23.08 -7.58 -20.08
C GLY A 147 -23.83 -7.82 -18.77
N GLU A 148 -23.52 -8.90 -18.04
CA GLU A 148 -24.19 -9.26 -16.80
C GLU A 148 -23.91 -8.20 -15.71
N LYS A 149 -24.98 -7.70 -15.10
CA LYS A 149 -24.94 -6.74 -14.01
C LYS A 149 -25.38 -7.41 -12.70
N THR A 150 -24.56 -7.29 -11.67
CA THR A 150 -24.82 -7.82 -10.34
C THR A 150 -24.86 -6.67 -9.33
N THR A 151 -25.94 -6.58 -8.55
CA THR A 151 -26.04 -5.64 -7.43
C THR A 151 -25.23 -6.17 -6.24
N VAL A 152 -24.31 -5.35 -5.72
CA VAL A 152 -23.49 -5.68 -4.54
C VAL A 152 -24.28 -5.42 -3.26
N GLY A 153 -25.02 -4.30 -3.24
CA GLY A 153 -25.94 -3.97 -2.16
C GLY A 153 -26.50 -2.56 -2.30
N THR A 154 -27.59 -2.30 -1.56
CA THR A 154 -28.22 -0.98 -1.45
C THR A 154 -28.14 -0.52 0.00
N ILE A 155 -27.31 0.49 0.26
CA ILE A 155 -27.02 1.02 1.58
C ILE A 155 -27.86 2.28 1.82
N GLU A 156 -28.43 2.41 3.01
CA GLU A 156 -29.16 3.60 3.45
C GLU A 156 -28.22 4.56 4.17
N VAL A 157 -28.23 5.83 3.76
CA VAL A 157 -27.41 6.90 4.34
C VAL A 157 -28.30 7.96 5.01
N PRO A 158 -27.78 8.75 5.97
CA PRO A 158 -28.52 9.87 6.55
C PRO A 158 -29.07 10.83 5.49
N SER A 159 -30.25 11.40 5.72
CA SER A 159 -30.91 12.32 4.80
C SER A 159 -30.09 13.57 4.46
N LYS A 160 -29.19 13.98 5.36
CA LYS A 160 -28.27 15.10 5.11
C LYS A 160 -27.18 14.80 4.08
N PHE A 161 -26.96 13.54 3.71
CA PHE A 161 -25.99 13.20 2.66
C PHE A 161 -26.59 13.62 1.32
N GLY A 162 -26.03 14.68 0.76
CA GLY A 162 -26.36 15.21 -0.57
C GLY A 162 -25.83 14.31 -1.68
N LYS A 163 -25.80 14.86 -2.90
CA LYS A 163 -25.37 14.16 -4.11
C LYS A 163 -23.87 13.83 -4.09
N LEU A 164 -23.44 13.01 -5.04
CA LEU A 164 -22.04 12.65 -5.22
C LEU A 164 -21.27 13.84 -5.82
N HIS A 165 -20.05 14.13 -5.36
CA HIS A 165 -19.31 15.31 -5.85
C HIS A 165 -17.79 15.14 -6.02
N LYS A 166 -17.18 14.17 -5.34
CA LYS A 166 -15.75 13.86 -5.46
C LYS A 166 -15.52 12.36 -5.53
N SER A 167 -14.45 11.97 -6.19
CA SER A 167 -14.03 10.58 -6.30
C SER A 167 -12.53 10.48 -6.60
N TYR A 168 -11.94 9.32 -6.32
CA TYR A 168 -10.61 8.94 -6.80
C TYR A 168 -10.50 7.42 -6.83
N GLY A 169 -9.69 6.87 -7.72
CA GLY A 169 -9.31 5.46 -7.74
C GLY A 169 -8.07 5.23 -6.87
N PHE A 170 -7.86 4.01 -6.40
CA PHE A 170 -6.65 3.63 -5.67
C PHE A 170 -6.36 2.13 -5.73
N VAL A 171 -5.09 1.78 -5.52
CA VAL A 171 -4.64 0.42 -5.26
C VAL A 171 -4.07 0.36 -3.86
N GLU A 172 -4.56 -0.59 -3.07
CA GLU A 172 -4.16 -0.78 -1.67
C GLU A 172 -3.68 -2.21 -1.42
N ASP A 173 -2.49 -2.33 -0.85
CA ASP A 173 -2.00 -3.57 -0.28
C ASP A 173 -2.55 -3.73 1.15
N HIS A 174 -3.21 -4.85 1.39
CA HIS A 174 -3.84 -5.22 2.66
C HIS A 174 -3.09 -6.36 3.37
N SER A 175 -1.83 -6.61 3.03
CA SER A 175 -1.01 -7.69 3.62
C SER A 175 -0.92 -7.64 5.15
N ARG A 176 -1.16 -6.47 5.78
CA ARG A 176 -1.20 -6.28 7.26
C ARG A 176 -1.99 -7.35 8.03
N TRP A 177 -2.99 -7.96 7.40
CA TRP A 177 -3.88 -8.92 8.05
C TRP A 177 -3.35 -10.34 8.10
N LYS A 178 -2.36 -10.68 7.25
CA LYS A 178 -1.73 -12.02 7.22
C LYS A 178 -0.22 -11.97 7.42
N ARG A 179 0.46 -10.99 6.83
CA ARG A 179 1.91 -10.87 6.84
C ARG A 179 2.32 -9.41 6.88
N HIS A 180 3.03 -9.08 7.94
CA HIS A 180 3.86 -7.91 8.01
C HIS A 180 4.99 -8.02 6.96
N LEU A 181 5.01 -7.13 5.95
CA LEU A 181 6.06 -7.16 4.92
C LEU A 181 7.41 -6.74 5.51
N SER A 182 8.47 -7.42 5.14
CA SER A 182 9.82 -7.05 5.57
C SER A 182 10.31 -5.74 4.92
N SER A 183 9.84 -5.44 3.70
CA SER A 183 10.19 -4.22 2.97
C SER A 183 9.17 -3.95 1.84
N CYS A 184 9.28 -2.80 1.18
CA CYS A 184 8.51 -2.53 -0.05
C CYS A 184 8.93 -3.44 -1.23
N TYR A 185 10.11 -4.06 -1.15
CA TYR A 185 10.72 -4.86 -2.23
C TYR A 185 10.20 -6.29 -2.30
N VAL A 186 9.32 -6.67 -1.38
CA VAL A 186 8.62 -7.97 -1.34
C VAL A 186 7.11 -7.80 -1.58
N LEU A 187 6.69 -6.64 -2.10
CA LEU A 187 5.31 -6.47 -2.53
C LEU A 187 5.00 -7.47 -3.64
N SER A 188 3.87 -8.17 -3.52
CA SER A 188 3.42 -9.08 -4.56
C SER A 188 3.20 -8.30 -5.87
N PRO A 189 3.56 -8.87 -7.02
CA PRO A 189 3.45 -8.14 -8.27
C PRO A 189 1.97 -7.92 -8.62
N GLN A 190 1.60 -6.75 -9.13
CA GLN A 190 0.27 -6.54 -9.69
C GLN A 190 0.31 -5.56 -10.85
N SER A 191 -0.71 -5.57 -11.69
CA SER A 191 -0.91 -4.54 -12.70
C SER A 191 -2.40 -4.33 -12.96
N SER A 192 -2.77 -3.08 -13.16
CA SER A 192 -4.16 -2.70 -13.41
C SER A 192 -4.28 -1.42 -14.24
N THR A 193 -5.43 -1.27 -14.89
CA THR A 193 -5.82 -0.09 -15.66
C THR A 193 -7.12 0.47 -15.10
N PHE A 194 -7.15 1.77 -14.83
CA PHE A 194 -8.34 2.51 -14.44
C PHE A 194 -8.66 3.49 -15.55
N PHE A 195 -9.85 3.37 -16.13
CA PHE A 195 -10.33 4.24 -17.19
C PHE A 195 -10.98 5.48 -16.59
N SER A 196 -11.01 6.56 -17.38
CA SER A 196 -11.65 7.82 -16.99
C SER A 196 -13.08 7.53 -16.52
N PRO A 197 -13.40 7.83 -15.25
CA PRO A 197 -14.70 7.52 -14.70
C PRO A 197 -15.72 8.46 -15.32
N ARG A 198 -16.96 7.99 -15.33
CA ARG A 198 -18.09 8.76 -15.81
C ARG A 198 -19.05 9.08 -14.69
N ALA A 199 -19.72 10.22 -14.79
CA ALA A 199 -20.74 10.64 -13.84
C ALA A 199 -22.00 11.08 -14.57
N VAL A 200 -23.15 10.95 -13.92
CA VAL A 200 -24.43 11.38 -14.49
C VAL A 200 -25.09 12.42 -13.57
N GLN A 201 -25.56 13.51 -14.16
CA GLN A 201 -26.44 14.48 -13.52
C GLN A 201 -27.66 14.70 -14.43
N LYS A 202 -28.88 14.38 -13.96
CA LYS A 202 -30.11 14.59 -14.74
C LYS A 202 -30.02 14.08 -16.20
N ASN A 203 -29.46 12.88 -16.40
CA ASN A 203 -29.23 12.23 -17.70
C ASN A 203 -28.12 12.86 -18.59
N ILE A 204 -27.38 13.87 -18.11
CA ILE A 204 -26.18 14.37 -18.76
C ILE A 204 -24.97 13.60 -18.23
N GLU A 205 -24.17 13.04 -19.14
CA GLU A 205 -22.95 12.29 -18.81
C GLU A 205 -21.72 13.22 -18.82
N TYR A 206 -20.86 13.05 -17.82
CA TYR A 206 -19.60 13.75 -17.65
C TYR A 206 -18.48 12.73 -17.54
N GLU A 207 -17.30 13.08 -18.03
CA GLU A 207 -16.09 12.28 -17.91
C GLU A 207 -15.04 13.07 -17.11
N ALA A 208 -14.38 12.42 -16.15
CA ALA A 208 -13.33 13.06 -15.38
C ALA A 208 -11.99 12.99 -16.10
N ASN A 209 -11.17 14.01 -15.90
CA ASN A 209 -9.74 13.90 -16.19
C ASN A 209 -9.05 13.07 -15.10
N LEU A 210 -8.05 12.30 -15.50
CA LEU A 210 -7.28 11.42 -14.63
C LEU A 210 -5.83 11.87 -14.48
N SER A 211 -5.29 11.72 -13.28
CA SER A 211 -3.86 11.73 -13.02
C SER A 211 -3.52 10.71 -11.94
N ALA A 212 -2.39 10.03 -12.06
CA ALA A 212 -1.94 9.04 -11.07
C ALA A 212 -0.69 9.52 -10.32
N SER A 213 -0.60 9.12 -9.06
CA SER A 213 0.57 9.32 -8.22
C SER A 213 0.76 8.15 -7.26
N THR A 214 2.00 7.96 -6.81
CA THR A 214 2.32 7.00 -5.75
C THR A 214 2.10 7.63 -4.39
N GLN A 215 1.53 6.89 -3.44
CA GLN A 215 1.32 7.33 -2.06
C GLN A 215 1.87 6.31 -1.06
N GLY A 216 1.96 6.71 0.21
CA GLY A 216 2.32 5.81 1.29
C GLY A 216 3.83 5.68 1.48
N LYS A 217 4.25 4.54 2.04
CA LYS A 217 5.66 4.27 2.38
C LYS A 217 6.46 3.66 1.22
N CYS A 218 5.77 3.06 0.27
CA CYS A 218 6.36 2.46 -0.91
C CYS A 218 6.09 3.40 -2.08
N THR A 219 7.14 4.06 -2.55
CA THR A 219 7.08 5.01 -3.69
C THR A 219 8.31 4.87 -4.60
N ASP A 220 9.02 3.75 -4.46
CA ASP A 220 10.21 3.47 -5.26
C ASP A 220 9.80 3.23 -6.73
N PRO A 221 10.31 4.01 -7.69
CA PRO A 221 9.86 3.96 -9.08
C PRO A 221 10.19 2.65 -9.80
N TYR A 222 11.11 1.83 -9.26
CA TYR A 222 11.36 0.48 -9.79
C TYR A 222 10.35 -0.54 -9.28
N ILE A 223 9.70 -0.25 -8.16
CA ILE A 223 8.65 -1.10 -7.60
C ILE A 223 7.31 -0.66 -8.17
N ILE A 224 7.00 0.64 -8.07
CA ILE A 224 5.67 1.17 -8.41
C ILE A 224 5.81 2.09 -9.60
N GLN A 225 5.11 1.74 -10.67
CA GLN A 225 5.07 2.53 -11.89
C GLN A 225 3.63 2.95 -12.16
N THR A 226 3.47 4.17 -12.66
CA THR A 226 2.18 4.69 -13.09
C THR A 226 2.37 5.44 -14.40
N ALA A 227 1.41 5.32 -15.30
CA ALA A 227 1.39 6.05 -16.57
C ALA A 227 -0.05 6.39 -16.90
N CYS A 228 -0.30 7.61 -17.37
CA CYS A 228 -1.65 8.06 -17.72
C CYS A 228 -1.71 8.60 -19.15
N THR A 229 -2.83 8.34 -19.78
CA THR A 229 -3.31 9.04 -20.99
C THR A 229 -4.51 9.91 -20.60
N PHE A 230 -5.11 10.58 -21.57
CA PHE A 230 -6.35 11.32 -21.35
C PHE A 230 -7.55 10.44 -20.94
N SER A 231 -7.53 9.13 -21.24
CA SER A 231 -8.69 8.24 -21.08
C SER A 231 -8.49 7.11 -20.06
N PHE A 232 -7.27 6.91 -19.57
CA PHE A 232 -6.98 5.91 -18.54
C PHE A 232 -5.62 6.14 -17.88
N CYS A 233 -5.46 5.58 -16.68
CA CYS A 233 -4.17 5.40 -16.01
C CYS A 233 -3.89 3.90 -15.82
N MET A 234 -2.69 3.48 -16.17
CA MET A 234 -2.14 2.17 -15.87
C MET A 234 -1.21 2.27 -14.67
N ASN A 235 -1.14 1.19 -13.91
CA ASN A 235 -0.17 1.04 -12.84
C ASN A 235 0.35 -0.40 -12.77
N SER A 236 1.54 -0.53 -12.23
CA SER A 236 2.14 -1.82 -11.90
C SER A 236 2.93 -1.74 -10.59
N ILE A 237 2.95 -2.85 -9.88
CA ILE A 237 3.84 -3.12 -8.75
C ILE A 237 4.70 -4.32 -9.16
N SER A 238 6.00 -4.17 -9.06
CA SER A 238 6.99 -5.20 -9.38
C SER A 238 7.51 -5.84 -8.11
N ASP A 239 7.69 -7.16 -8.14
CA ASP A 239 8.41 -7.88 -7.09
C ASP A 239 9.90 -7.89 -7.43
N LEU A 240 10.70 -7.23 -6.59
CA LEU A 240 12.17 -7.24 -6.72
C LEU A 240 12.82 -8.40 -5.94
N GLY A 241 12.02 -9.38 -5.52
CA GLY A 241 12.44 -10.55 -4.79
C GLY A 241 13.02 -10.22 -3.41
N GLY A 242 12.71 -9.05 -2.86
CA GLY A 242 13.26 -8.55 -1.59
C GLY A 242 14.62 -7.84 -1.68
N LEU A 243 15.18 -7.66 -2.88
CA LEU A 243 16.40 -6.86 -3.08
C LEU A 243 16.04 -5.39 -3.32
N ALA A 244 16.87 -4.47 -2.82
CA ALA A 244 16.60 -3.05 -3.03
C ALA A 244 16.81 -2.65 -4.50
N SER A 245 16.03 -1.69 -4.97
CA SER A 245 16.15 -1.15 -6.33
C SER A 245 17.46 -0.35 -6.51
N PRO A 246 17.83 0.01 -7.75
CA PRO A 246 18.92 0.95 -8.00
C PRO A 246 18.69 2.35 -7.41
N SER A 247 17.44 2.83 -7.28
CA SER A 247 17.14 4.13 -6.65
C SER A 247 16.92 4.05 -5.14
N ALA A 248 17.00 2.86 -4.55
CA ALA A 248 16.84 2.69 -3.12
C ALA A 248 17.88 3.51 -2.36
N GLY A 249 17.43 4.18 -1.29
CA GLY A 249 18.30 5.03 -0.50
C GLY A 249 17.75 5.41 0.88
N PRO A 250 18.55 6.12 1.68
CA PRO A 250 19.84 6.72 1.28
C PRO A 250 20.96 5.69 1.08
N GLU A 251 21.80 5.95 0.07
CA GLU A 251 23.06 5.25 -0.14
C GLU A 251 24.15 5.87 0.74
N ILE A 252 24.96 5.03 1.37
CA ILE A 252 26.13 5.48 2.14
C ILE A 252 27.32 5.65 1.21
N SER A 253 27.91 6.84 1.25
CA SER A 253 29.17 7.12 0.54
C SER A 253 30.32 6.28 1.13
N ILE A 254 30.96 5.46 0.29
CA ILE A 254 32.15 4.69 0.65
C ILE A 254 33.40 5.44 0.20
N SER A 255 34.31 5.70 1.15
CA SER A 255 35.65 6.19 0.86
C SER A 255 36.54 5.04 0.39
N ASN A 256 37.11 5.16 -0.81
CA ASN A 256 37.89 4.09 -1.43
C ASN A 256 39.06 3.61 -0.54
N GLY A 257 39.13 2.31 -0.31
CA GLY A 257 40.17 1.65 0.48
C GLY A 257 40.05 1.87 2.00
N LYS A 258 39.01 2.57 2.48
CA LYS A 258 38.78 2.79 3.91
C LYS A 258 37.63 1.93 4.41
N ASP A 259 37.73 1.48 5.65
CA ASP A 259 36.67 0.72 6.30
C ASP A 259 35.38 1.54 6.43
N LEU A 260 34.24 0.86 6.24
CA LEU A 260 32.93 1.43 6.52
C LEU A 260 32.52 1.10 7.95
N SER A 261 32.55 2.11 8.82
CA SER A 261 32.28 1.95 10.25
C SER A 261 30.80 1.69 10.57
N ALA A 262 30.57 0.97 11.67
CA ALA A 262 29.24 0.75 12.24
C ALA A 262 28.52 2.07 12.59
N GLN A 263 29.28 3.07 13.06
CA GLN A 263 28.72 4.37 13.44
C GLN A 263 28.11 5.10 12.22
N THR A 264 28.79 5.05 11.07
CA THR A 264 28.28 5.65 9.82
C THR A 264 26.92 5.06 9.42
N ILE A 265 26.79 3.73 9.48
CA ILE A 265 25.53 3.03 9.18
C ILE A 265 24.47 3.36 10.25
N PHE A 266 24.86 3.36 11.53
CA PHE A 266 24.00 3.65 12.66
C PHE A 266 23.34 5.03 12.56
N ASP A 267 24.10 6.06 12.20
CA ASP A 267 23.59 7.43 12.10
C ASP A 267 22.56 7.62 10.99
N VAL A 268 22.67 6.85 9.91
CA VAL A 268 21.68 6.85 8.84
C VAL A 268 20.43 6.06 9.26
N LEU A 269 20.60 4.88 9.85
CA LEU A 269 19.50 4.05 10.33
C LEU A 269 18.66 4.72 11.43
N LYS A 270 19.25 5.62 12.23
CA LYS A 270 18.47 6.46 13.17
C LYS A 270 17.35 7.25 12.49
N LYS A 271 17.55 7.65 11.24
CA LYS A 271 16.66 8.55 10.50
C LYS A 271 15.85 7.84 9.42
N LYS A 272 16.27 6.64 9.02
CA LYS A 272 15.75 5.93 7.84
C LYS A 272 15.48 4.47 8.14
N GLU A 273 14.53 3.88 7.42
CA GLU A 273 14.14 2.48 7.59
C GLU A 273 15.04 1.51 6.81
N LEU A 274 15.70 2.00 5.76
CA LEU A 274 16.65 1.28 4.94
C LEU A 274 17.94 2.10 4.81
N VAL A 275 19.08 1.42 4.90
CA VAL A 275 20.37 1.89 4.41
C VAL A 275 20.78 1.06 3.21
N VAL A 276 21.38 1.71 2.21
CA VAL A 276 21.97 1.03 1.06
C VAL A 276 23.48 1.23 1.04
N ILE A 277 24.22 0.15 0.82
CA ILE A 277 25.67 0.12 0.71
C ILE A 277 26.00 -0.48 -0.65
N ARG A 278 26.43 0.34 -1.61
CA ARG A 278 26.84 -0.13 -2.94
C ARG A 278 28.35 -0.01 -3.07
N SER A 279 29.05 -1.14 -3.11
CA SER A 279 30.49 -1.15 -3.34
C SER A 279 30.77 -1.36 -4.82
N LYS A 280 31.69 -0.57 -5.38
CA LYS A 280 32.20 -0.70 -6.76
C LYS A 280 33.67 -0.32 -6.80
N ASP A 281 34.36 -0.58 -7.90
CA ASP A 281 35.73 -0.13 -8.05
C ASP A 281 35.81 1.39 -7.88
N ARG A 282 36.83 1.86 -7.13
CA ARG A 282 37.01 3.26 -6.69
C ARG A 282 35.99 3.76 -5.66
N SER A 283 35.07 2.92 -5.19
CA SER A 283 34.19 3.17 -4.03
C SER A 283 33.99 1.86 -3.26
N TRP A 284 35.09 1.39 -2.68
CA TRP A 284 35.20 0.09 -2.02
C TRP A 284 35.77 0.21 -0.61
N ALA A 285 35.24 -0.59 0.31
CA ALA A 285 35.69 -0.68 1.69
C ALA A 285 36.20 -2.10 1.98
N PRO A 286 37.44 -2.29 2.49
CA PRO A 286 37.95 -3.61 2.83
C PRO A 286 37.13 -4.29 3.92
N ASN A 287 36.70 -3.54 4.95
CA ASN A 287 35.79 -4.02 5.98
C ASN A 287 34.51 -3.18 6.04
N ILE A 288 33.39 -3.84 6.25
CA ILE A 288 32.09 -3.22 6.48
C ILE A 288 31.60 -3.72 7.83
N PHE A 289 31.37 -2.82 8.78
CA PHE A 289 30.93 -3.18 10.14
C PHE A 289 29.46 -2.80 10.31
N LEU A 290 28.58 -3.78 10.48
CA LEU A 290 27.17 -3.51 10.79
C LEU A 290 27.02 -3.09 12.26
N PRO A 291 26.16 -2.12 12.58
CA PRO A 291 25.92 -1.71 13.96
C PRO A 291 25.10 -2.76 14.72
N SER A 292 25.00 -2.62 16.05
CA SER A 292 24.17 -3.51 16.84
C SER A 292 22.70 -3.49 16.38
N PRO A 293 22.05 -4.65 16.17
CA PRO A 293 20.66 -4.73 15.73
C PRO A 293 19.67 -4.31 16.81
N THR A 294 20.07 -4.28 18.09
CA THR A 294 19.19 -4.03 19.25
C THR A 294 18.41 -2.71 19.17
N SER A 295 19.05 -1.64 18.71
CA SER A 295 18.42 -0.32 18.55
C SER A 295 17.62 -0.18 17.25
N PHE A 296 17.64 -1.18 16.38
CA PHE A 296 17.17 -1.08 15.00
C PHE A 296 16.22 -2.18 14.59
N LYS A 297 15.48 -2.75 15.56
CA LYS A 297 14.46 -3.75 15.27
C LYS A 297 13.55 -3.29 14.11
N TRP A 298 13.43 -4.15 13.09
CA TRP A 298 12.70 -3.99 11.82
C TRP A 298 13.32 -3.06 10.77
N LYS A 299 14.45 -2.41 11.04
CA LYS A 299 15.19 -1.68 10.01
C LYS A 299 15.99 -2.63 9.14
N SER A 300 16.28 -2.19 7.92
CA SER A 300 16.93 -2.98 6.90
C SER A 300 18.26 -2.38 6.43
N ILE A 301 19.17 -3.24 6.00
CA ILE A 301 20.43 -2.87 5.36
C ILE A 301 20.54 -3.68 4.08
N PHE A 302 20.67 -3.00 2.95
CA PHE A 302 20.95 -3.62 1.67
C PHE A 302 22.41 -3.41 1.29
N ILE A 303 23.08 -4.48 0.90
CA ILE A 303 24.45 -4.49 0.43
C ILE A 303 24.46 -4.98 -1.01
N ASP A 304 25.07 -4.21 -1.91
CA ASP A 304 25.31 -4.57 -3.31
C ASP A 304 26.81 -4.46 -3.58
N HIS A 305 27.50 -5.60 -3.67
CA HIS A 305 28.96 -5.66 -3.81
C HIS A 305 29.38 -5.94 -5.25
N GLN A 306 29.71 -4.88 -5.99
CA GLN A 306 30.15 -4.94 -7.40
C GLN A 306 31.65 -4.64 -7.57
N ALA A 307 32.40 -4.41 -6.49
CA ALA A 307 33.85 -4.20 -6.58
C ALA A 307 34.58 -5.50 -6.92
N THR A 308 35.67 -5.38 -7.68
CA THR A 308 36.56 -6.50 -8.04
C THR A 308 37.23 -7.09 -6.80
N SER A 309 37.65 -6.22 -5.87
CA SER A 309 38.19 -6.63 -4.57
C SER A 309 37.09 -7.09 -3.63
N SER A 310 37.30 -8.19 -2.92
CA SER A 310 36.38 -8.68 -1.89
C SER A 310 36.39 -7.80 -0.64
N SER A 311 35.25 -7.68 0.04
CA SER A 311 35.15 -7.05 1.36
C SER A 311 34.90 -8.09 2.44
N THR A 312 35.21 -7.74 3.70
CA THR A 312 34.81 -8.54 4.87
C THR A 312 33.65 -7.82 5.56
N LEU A 313 32.49 -8.46 5.62
CA LEU A 313 31.33 -7.97 6.36
C LEU A 313 31.37 -8.53 7.78
N HIS A 314 31.34 -7.64 8.75
CA HIS A 314 31.30 -7.94 10.17
C HIS A 314 29.91 -7.62 10.71
N THR A 315 29.25 -8.64 11.28
CA THR A 315 28.04 -8.48 12.09
C THR A 315 28.37 -8.80 13.54
N ASN A 316 27.48 -8.50 14.48
CA ASN A 316 27.69 -8.82 15.90
C ASN A 316 27.96 -10.31 16.18
N HIS A 317 27.58 -11.22 15.26
CA HIS A 317 27.60 -12.66 15.50
C HIS A 317 28.41 -13.44 14.47
N THR A 318 28.68 -12.84 13.31
CA THR A 318 29.32 -13.53 12.19
C THR A 318 30.19 -12.58 11.39
N THR A 319 31.26 -13.14 10.81
CA THR A 319 32.06 -12.50 9.79
C THR A 319 31.89 -13.28 8.49
N GLN A 320 31.65 -12.59 7.39
CA GLN A 320 31.51 -13.21 6.08
C GLN A 320 32.27 -12.43 5.01
N LYS A 321 32.81 -13.14 4.02
CA LYS A 321 33.48 -12.53 2.87
C LYS A 321 32.46 -12.19 1.78
N LEU A 322 32.43 -10.94 1.36
CA LEU A 322 31.65 -10.45 0.23
C LEU A 322 32.49 -10.55 -1.05
N LYS A 323 31.96 -11.24 -2.05
CA LYS A 323 32.52 -11.41 -3.39
C LYS A 323 31.75 -10.55 -4.40
N THR A 324 32.39 -10.24 -5.53
CA THR A 324 31.80 -9.50 -6.65
C THR A 324 30.47 -10.14 -7.09
N GLY A 325 29.45 -9.31 -7.30
CA GLY A 325 28.11 -9.71 -7.71
C GLY A 325 27.14 -10.02 -6.56
N GLN A 326 27.63 -10.17 -5.32
CA GLN A 326 26.78 -10.52 -4.18
C GLN A 326 25.90 -9.35 -3.74
N LYS A 327 24.62 -9.64 -3.54
CA LYS A 327 23.61 -8.73 -3.01
C LYS A 327 22.94 -9.38 -1.81
N ILE A 328 22.86 -8.66 -0.71
CA ILE A 328 22.30 -9.18 0.54
C ILE A 328 21.37 -8.14 1.15
N MET A 329 20.15 -8.56 1.48
CA MET A 329 19.20 -7.78 2.26
C MET A 329 19.16 -8.32 3.68
N TYR A 330 19.50 -7.48 4.64
CA TYR A 330 19.36 -7.75 6.07
C TYR A 330 18.16 -7.02 6.65
N MET A 331 17.50 -7.63 7.64
CA MET A 331 16.54 -6.97 8.53
C MET A 331 16.87 -7.32 9.98
N SER A 332 16.88 -6.33 10.87
CA SER A 332 17.08 -6.58 12.29
C SER A 332 15.80 -7.11 12.93
N ASP A 333 15.90 -8.15 13.76
CA ASP A 333 14.80 -8.59 14.65
C ASP A 333 14.92 -8.05 16.08
N GLY A 334 15.88 -7.14 16.31
CA GLY A 334 16.22 -6.59 17.62
C GLY A 334 17.24 -7.43 18.40
N LYS A 335 17.69 -8.57 17.87
CA LYS A 335 18.75 -9.41 18.46
C LYS A 335 19.87 -9.69 17.45
N ILE A 336 19.51 -9.98 16.21
CA ILE A 336 20.42 -10.29 15.11
C ILE A 336 20.01 -9.56 13.83
N TRP A 337 20.95 -9.40 12.91
CA TRP A 337 20.66 -9.04 11.52
C TRP A 337 20.32 -10.32 10.74
N LYS A 338 19.04 -10.54 10.45
CA LYS A 338 18.58 -11.69 9.67
C LYS A 338 18.75 -11.43 8.18
N ILE A 339 19.32 -12.39 7.46
CA ILE A 339 19.31 -12.36 5.99
C ILE A 339 17.87 -12.61 5.53
N MET A 340 17.30 -11.64 4.83
CA MET A 340 16.00 -11.74 4.21
C MET A 340 16.10 -12.29 2.80
N LYS A 341 17.15 -11.89 2.07
CA LYS A 341 17.41 -12.32 0.71
C LYS A 341 18.89 -12.24 0.40
N THR A 342 19.36 -13.19 -0.40
CA THR A 342 20.63 -13.16 -1.12
C THR A 342 20.37 -13.54 -2.57
N ASN A 343 21.23 -13.09 -3.49
CA ASN A 343 21.33 -13.66 -4.83
C ASN A 343 22.61 -14.50 -4.97
#